data_AF-A0A1G0IHU5-F1
#
_entry.id   AF-A0A1G0IHU5-F1
#
_cell.length_a   1.000
_cell.length_b   1.000
_cell.length_c   1.000
_cell.angle_alpha   90.00
_cell.angle_beta   90.00
_cell.angle_gamma   90.00
#
_symmetry.space_group_name_H-M   'P 1'
#
loop_
_entity.id
_entity.type
_entity.pdbx_description
1 polymer ?
#
loop_
_entity_poly.entity_id
_entity_poly.type
_entity_poly.pdbx_seq_one_letter_code
_entity_poly.pdbx_strand_id
1 'polypeptide(L)'
;MELTKARDDWKIKAKNRGAVARVLRKELVRIKANRNASLKKIVVLEEKLKSQGAALSIKPDKVTLIHITLSLFLVGRIGFRAISRVLKVLSSKLGIAKAPCAQTISNWVMRLSIVKIQAAIEFEKAGGLVRDITNGYVWMIDLSIGLGAGKILSVLALNLNHHAQLDHAPTLQDVECVAVSVASSWTGDAIAAFLKKVMASVGGALSAYLDADRIASRLSAFCGSFSIEDAKKVIAISVAEQNSAMNCGGSLIKLRRDVLPHVGKLEVLAQQPER
;
A
#
# COMPACT_ATOMS: atom_id res chain seq x y z
N MET A 1 18.87 74.46 55.53
CA MET A 1 18.37 73.11 55.90
C MET A 1 18.14 72.19 54.68
N GLU A 2 17.99 72.72 53.47
CA GLU A 2 17.71 71.90 52.26
C GLU A 2 18.93 71.14 51.70
N LEU A 3 20.15 71.71 51.80
CA LEU A 3 21.38 71.11 51.28
C LEU A 3 21.75 69.77 51.95
N THR A 4 21.45 69.63 53.24
CA THR A 4 21.68 68.38 53.99
C THR A 4 20.73 67.27 53.54
N LYS A 5 19.46 67.61 53.28
CA LYS A 5 18.44 66.67 52.82
C LYS A 5 18.77 66.09 51.44
N ALA A 6 19.18 66.94 50.49
CA ALA A 6 19.60 66.52 49.16
C ALA A 6 20.83 65.57 49.17
N ARG A 7 21.79 65.81 50.07
CA ARG A 7 22.97 64.95 50.23
C ARG A 7 22.59 63.57 50.77
N ASP A 8 21.71 63.52 51.75
CA ASP A 8 21.29 62.27 52.36
C ASP A 8 20.41 61.45 51.40
N ASP A 9 19.54 62.11 50.63
CA ASP A 9 18.79 61.49 49.54
C ASP A 9 19.71 60.90 48.47
N TRP A 10 20.78 61.61 48.09
CA TRP A 10 21.78 61.09 47.15
C TRP A 10 22.50 59.86 47.69
N LYS A 11 22.88 59.86 48.98
CA LYS A 11 23.51 58.69 49.64
C LYS A 11 22.58 57.48 49.65
N ILE A 12 21.32 57.66 49.99
CA ILE A 12 20.31 56.59 49.97
C ILE A 12 20.15 56.04 48.55
N LYS A 13 20.03 56.93 47.55
CA LYS A 13 19.89 56.54 46.14
C LYS A 13 21.13 55.80 45.62
N ALA A 14 22.33 56.24 45.98
CA ALA A 14 23.58 55.59 45.62
C ALA A 14 23.68 54.18 46.26
N LYS A 15 23.31 54.05 47.54
CA LYS A 15 23.27 52.76 48.25
C LYS A 15 22.27 51.79 47.62
N ASN A 16 21.06 52.27 47.30
CA ASN A 16 20.02 51.46 46.65
C ASN A 16 20.45 51.02 45.25
N ARG A 17 21.02 51.92 44.44
CA ARG A 17 21.57 51.58 43.12
C ARG A 17 22.68 50.53 43.22
N GLY A 18 23.59 50.67 44.18
CA GLY A 18 24.65 49.69 44.42
C GLY A 18 24.15 48.32 44.90
N ALA A 19 23.05 48.28 45.66
CA ALA A 19 22.40 47.03 46.04
C ALA A 19 21.74 46.34 44.83
N VAL A 20 20.95 47.08 44.05
CA VAL A 20 20.28 46.58 42.84
C VAL A 20 21.31 46.08 41.81
N ALA A 21 22.38 46.83 41.56
CA ALA A 21 23.43 46.43 40.63
C ALA A 21 24.13 45.13 41.06
N ARG A 22 24.32 44.90 42.36
CA ARG A 22 24.90 43.65 42.89
C ARG A 22 23.96 42.47 42.68
N VAL A 23 22.66 42.64 42.91
CA VAL A 23 21.65 41.59 42.66
C VAL A 23 21.60 41.24 41.18
N LEU A 24 21.49 42.24 40.30
CA LEU A 24 21.45 42.03 38.84
C LEU A 24 22.70 41.32 38.31
N ARG A 25 23.89 41.65 38.81
CA ARG A 25 25.12 40.93 38.44
C ARG A 25 25.07 39.46 38.81
N LYS A 26 24.57 39.12 40.00
CA LYS A 26 24.40 37.71 40.43
C LYS A 26 23.39 36.98 39.54
N GLU A 27 22.27 37.64 39.23
CA GLU A 27 21.23 37.10 38.34
C GLU A 27 21.78 36.81 36.94
N LEU A 28 22.54 37.75 36.35
CA LEU A 28 23.15 37.59 35.03
C LEU A 28 24.15 36.44 34.98
N VAL A 29 24.98 36.28 36.02
CA VAL A 29 25.91 35.15 36.12
C VAL A 29 25.14 33.83 36.17
N ARG A 30 24.06 33.75 36.96
CA ARG A 30 23.20 32.56 37.05
C ARG A 30 22.55 32.22 35.71
N ILE A 31 21.95 33.20 35.04
CA ILE A 31 21.30 33.02 33.74
C ILE A 31 22.31 32.54 32.68
N LYS A 32 23.51 33.13 32.65
CA LYS A 32 24.58 32.74 31.72
C LYS A 32 25.07 31.32 31.97
N ALA A 33 25.22 30.92 33.24
CA ALA A 33 25.58 29.55 33.60
C ALA A 33 24.51 28.53 33.16
N ASN A 34 23.23 28.83 33.42
CA ASN A 34 22.11 27.98 33.00
C ASN A 34 22.04 27.85 31.48
N ARG A 35 22.16 28.97 30.74
CA ARG A 35 22.18 28.97 29.27
C ARG A 35 23.31 28.10 28.74
N ASN A 36 24.52 28.22 29.30
CA ASN A 36 25.67 27.42 28.89
C ASN A 36 25.47 25.93 29.19
N ALA A 37 24.88 25.58 30.33
CA ALA A 37 24.56 24.19 30.66
C ALA A 37 23.54 23.60 29.67
N SER A 38 22.50 24.35 29.32
CA SER A 38 21.50 23.93 28.33
C SER A 38 22.10 23.78 26.94
N LEU A 39 22.95 24.70 26.49
CA LEU A 39 23.64 24.60 25.20
C LEU A 39 24.52 23.35 25.13
N LYS A 40 25.27 23.04 26.21
CA LYS A 40 26.06 21.81 26.28
C LYS A 40 25.19 20.56 26.17
N LYS A 41 24.03 20.55 26.84
CA LYS A 41 23.07 19.42 26.73
C LYS A 41 22.53 19.27 25.31
N ILE A 42 22.20 20.38 24.64
CA ILE A 42 21.72 20.35 23.25
C ILE A 42 22.78 19.76 22.33
N VAL A 43 24.03 20.23 22.42
CA VAL A 43 25.14 19.72 21.58
C VAL A 43 25.34 18.21 21.81
N VAL A 44 25.39 17.76 23.07
CA VAL A 44 25.53 16.33 23.39
C VAL A 44 24.34 15.51 22.90
N LEU A 45 23.12 16.04 23.02
CA LEU A 45 21.91 15.37 22.51
C LEU A 45 21.91 15.30 20.99
N GLU A 46 22.29 16.37 20.29
CA GLU A 46 22.44 16.38 18.84
C GLU A 46 23.48 15.38 18.36
N GLU A 47 24.61 15.27 19.07
CA GLU A 47 25.67 14.32 18.76
C GLU A 47 25.24 12.87 19.01
N LYS A 48 24.49 12.62 20.11
CA LYS A 48 23.80 11.33 20.35
C LYS A 48 22.74 11.02 19.29
N LEU A 49 21.97 12.01 18.85
CA LEU A 49 20.93 11.83 17.82
C LEU A 49 21.55 11.61 16.44
N LYS A 50 22.71 12.21 16.17
CA LYS A 50 23.47 12.05 14.92
C LYS A 50 24.17 10.69 14.87
N SER A 51 24.73 10.23 16.00
CA SER A 51 25.29 8.87 16.12
C SER A 51 24.21 7.78 16.10
N GLN A 52 23.04 8.00 16.70
CA GLN A 52 21.89 7.10 16.59
C GLN A 52 21.22 7.15 15.20
N GLY A 53 21.19 8.31 14.56
CA GLY A 53 20.63 8.50 13.21
C GLY A 53 21.47 7.86 12.10
N ALA A 54 22.76 7.62 12.33
CA ALA A 54 23.62 6.87 11.42
C ALA A 54 23.21 5.38 11.31
N ALA A 55 22.52 4.82 12.30
CA ALA A 55 22.10 3.42 12.30
C ALA A 55 20.84 3.13 11.47
N LEU A 56 20.12 4.16 10.99
CA LEU A 56 18.83 3.99 10.29
C LEU A 56 18.82 4.45 8.83
N SER A 57 19.92 5.00 8.33
CA SER A 57 20.03 5.43 6.93
C SER A 57 20.42 4.26 6.01
N ILE A 58 19.68 3.15 6.09
CA ILE A 58 19.76 2.12 5.05
C ILE A 58 18.86 2.62 3.92
N LYS A 59 19.48 3.16 2.86
CA LYS A 59 18.78 3.43 1.61
C LYS A 59 18.14 2.10 1.15
N PRO A 60 16.80 1.99 1.16
CA PRO A 60 16.13 0.76 0.78
C PRO A 60 16.48 0.49 -0.66
N ASP A 61 16.86 -0.75 -0.94
CA ASP A 61 16.94 -1.22 -2.30
C ASP A 61 15.53 -1.19 -2.95
N LYS A 62 15.48 -1.41 -4.26
CA LYS A 62 14.23 -1.33 -5.01
C LYS A 62 13.20 -2.35 -4.49
N VAL A 63 13.64 -3.54 -4.08
CA VAL A 63 12.78 -4.60 -3.53
C VAL A 63 12.15 -4.14 -2.22
N THR A 64 12.94 -3.62 -1.30
CA THR A 64 12.46 -3.12 -0.01
C THR A 64 11.48 -1.97 -0.20
N LEU A 65 11.77 -1.04 -1.12
CA LEU A 65 10.85 0.05 -1.44
C LEU A 65 9.50 -0.46 -1.97
N ILE A 66 9.53 -1.44 -2.87
CA ILE A 66 8.30 -2.07 -3.41
C ILE A 66 7.55 -2.79 -2.30
N HIS A 67 8.24 -3.55 -1.45
CA HIS A 67 7.64 -4.25 -0.31
C HIS A 67 6.94 -3.27 0.63
N ILE A 68 7.62 -2.22 1.09
CA ILE A 68 7.01 -1.18 1.94
C ILE A 68 5.79 -0.56 1.25
N THR A 69 5.91 -0.23 -0.03
CA THR A 69 4.83 0.39 -0.81
C THR A 69 3.60 -0.51 -0.91
N LEU A 70 3.81 -1.79 -1.19
CA LEU A 70 2.73 -2.78 -1.30
C LEU A 70 2.13 -3.11 0.06
N SER A 71 2.92 -3.16 1.14
CA SER A 71 2.39 -3.32 2.51
C SER A 71 1.48 -2.16 2.92
N LEU A 72 1.84 -0.92 2.57
CA LEU A 72 0.97 0.25 2.81
C LEU A 72 -0.37 0.12 2.06
N PHE A 73 -0.39 -0.53 0.90
CA PHE A 73 -1.61 -0.77 0.13
C PHE A 73 -2.42 -1.96 0.68
N LEU A 74 -1.79 -3.11 0.85
CA LEU A 74 -2.45 -4.38 1.18
C LEU A 74 -2.86 -4.45 2.65
N VAL A 75 -1.96 -4.03 3.54
CA VAL A 75 -2.16 -4.05 4.99
C VAL A 75 -2.74 -2.71 5.44
N GLY A 76 -2.09 -1.61 5.05
CA GLY A 76 -2.52 -0.26 5.45
C GLY A 76 -3.80 0.23 4.77
N ARG A 77 -4.27 -0.44 3.71
CA ARG A 77 -5.44 -0.05 2.88
C ARG A 77 -5.38 1.41 2.40
N ILE A 78 -4.17 1.93 2.20
CA ILE A 78 -3.94 3.32 1.82
C ILE A 78 -4.05 3.46 0.29
N GLY A 79 -4.84 4.44 -0.19
CA GLY A 79 -4.93 4.72 -1.63
C GLY A 79 -3.59 5.19 -2.23
N PHE A 80 -3.34 4.91 -3.52
CA PHE A 80 -2.02 5.14 -4.17
C PHE A 80 -1.48 6.56 -4.05
N ARG A 81 -2.35 7.57 -4.20
CA ARG A 81 -1.96 8.98 -4.04
C ARG A 81 -1.55 9.29 -2.59
N ALA A 82 -2.22 8.69 -1.62
CA ALA A 82 -1.86 8.82 -0.22
C ALA A 82 -0.54 8.09 0.09
N ILE A 83 -0.33 6.88 -0.44
CA ILE A 83 0.97 6.18 -0.32
C ILE A 83 2.11 7.03 -0.87
N SER A 84 1.94 7.61 -2.07
CA SER A 84 2.95 8.48 -2.68
C SER A 84 3.29 9.69 -1.77
N ARG A 85 2.29 10.29 -1.14
CA ARG A 85 2.49 11.38 -0.16
C ARG A 85 3.19 10.90 1.11
N VAL A 86 2.79 9.76 1.66
CA VAL A 86 3.43 9.15 2.85
C VAL A 86 4.90 8.88 2.58
N LEU A 87 5.24 8.23 1.46
CA LEU A 87 6.63 7.95 1.09
C LEU A 87 7.42 9.23 0.81
N LYS A 88 6.78 10.30 0.33
CA LYS A 88 7.41 11.62 0.18
C LYS A 88 7.74 12.25 1.53
N VAL A 89 6.86 12.13 2.52
CA VAL A 89 7.13 12.63 3.89
C VAL A 89 8.26 11.83 4.55
N LEU A 90 8.26 10.51 4.34
CA LEU A 90 9.27 9.61 4.91
C LEU A 90 10.57 9.57 4.12
N SER A 91 10.71 10.30 3.02
CA SER A 91 11.83 10.14 2.08
C SER A 91 13.19 10.42 2.72
N SER A 92 13.27 11.42 3.62
CA SER A 92 14.50 11.77 4.33
C SER A 92 14.90 10.73 5.38
N LYS A 93 13.91 10.08 6.01
CA LYS A 93 14.14 9.05 7.02
C LYS A 93 14.44 7.69 6.42
N LEU A 94 13.84 7.40 5.27
CA LEU A 94 14.04 6.17 4.52
C LEU A 94 15.19 6.30 3.50
N GLY A 95 15.88 7.43 3.37
CA GLY A 95 16.93 7.58 2.34
C GLY A 95 16.44 7.41 0.90
N ILE A 96 15.15 7.64 0.63
CA ILE A 96 14.55 7.52 -0.71
C ILE A 96 14.78 8.82 -1.47
N ALA A 97 15.51 8.75 -2.60
CA ALA A 97 15.78 9.93 -3.42
C ALA A 97 14.51 10.53 -4.05
N LYS A 98 13.58 9.69 -4.49
CA LYS A 98 12.31 10.10 -5.09
C LYS A 98 11.21 9.11 -4.74
N ALA A 99 10.14 9.59 -4.12
CA ALA A 99 8.97 8.77 -3.84
C ALA A 99 8.30 8.32 -5.15
N PRO A 100 7.84 7.06 -5.24
CA PRO A 100 7.11 6.58 -6.41
C PRO A 100 5.80 7.36 -6.57
N CYS A 101 5.46 7.70 -7.82
CA CYS A 101 4.17 8.34 -8.10
C CYS A 101 3.03 7.32 -8.04
N ALA A 102 1.79 7.80 -7.92
CA ALA A 102 0.61 6.93 -7.85
C ALA A 102 0.51 5.93 -9.02
N GLN A 103 0.96 6.31 -10.23
CA GLN A 103 0.97 5.41 -11.38
C GLN A 103 1.99 4.28 -11.21
N THR A 104 3.20 4.57 -10.73
CA THR A 104 4.21 3.54 -10.43
C THR A 104 3.68 2.54 -9.40
N ILE A 105 3.01 3.04 -8.36
CA ILE A 105 2.40 2.20 -7.31
C ILE A 105 1.30 1.31 -7.91
N SER A 106 0.42 1.88 -8.74
CA SER A 106 -0.62 1.13 -9.45
C SER A 106 -0.03 0.02 -10.32
N ASN A 107 1.08 0.29 -11.02
CA ASN A 107 1.76 -0.71 -11.85
C ASN A 107 2.34 -1.84 -10.99
N TRP A 108 2.93 -1.53 -9.83
CA TRP A 108 3.43 -2.56 -8.91
C TRP A 108 2.33 -3.45 -8.35
N VAL A 109 1.19 -2.88 -7.96
CA VAL A 109 0.02 -3.66 -7.50
C VAL A 109 -0.50 -4.59 -8.59
N MET A 110 -0.54 -4.11 -9.83
CA MET A 110 -0.99 -4.93 -10.96
C MET A 110 0.00 -6.04 -11.28
N ARG A 111 1.30 -5.78 -11.22
CA ARG A 111 2.33 -6.82 -11.34
C ARG A 111 2.24 -7.84 -10.22
N LEU A 112 1.95 -7.41 -8.99
CA LEU A 112 1.70 -8.33 -7.88
C LEU A 112 0.47 -9.21 -8.18
N SER A 113 -0.58 -8.62 -8.73
CA SER A 113 -1.79 -9.35 -9.16
C SER A 113 -1.44 -10.43 -10.19
N ILE A 114 -0.58 -10.10 -11.16
CA ILE A 114 -0.05 -11.06 -12.16
C ILE A 114 0.77 -12.15 -11.48
N VAL A 115 1.69 -11.81 -10.57
CA VAL A 115 2.49 -12.79 -9.82
C VAL A 115 1.60 -13.77 -9.06
N LYS A 116 0.55 -13.28 -8.40
CA LYS A 116 -0.38 -14.14 -7.66
C LYS A 116 -1.22 -15.02 -8.60
N ILE A 117 -1.65 -14.50 -9.75
CA ILE A 117 -2.35 -15.27 -10.78
C ILE A 117 -1.44 -16.34 -11.39
N GLN A 118 -0.20 -15.99 -11.76
CA GLN A 118 0.76 -16.93 -12.30
C GLN A 118 1.10 -18.02 -11.30
N ALA A 119 1.28 -17.67 -10.03
CA ALA A 119 1.49 -18.65 -8.98
C ALA A 119 0.30 -19.63 -8.89
N ALA A 120 -0.95 -19.14 -8.97
CA ALA A 120 -2.13 -19.99 -9.00
C ALA A 120 -2.16 -20.92 -10.24
N ILE A 121 -1.81 -20.40 -11.43
CA ILE A 121 -1.77 -21.19 -12.68
C ILE A 121 -0.63 -22.22 -12.68
N GLU A 122 0.56 -21.84 -12.22
CA GLU A 122 1.70 -22.76 -12.11
C GLU A 122 1.42 -23.86 -11.10
N PHE A 123 0.75 -23.51 -10.00
CA PHE A 123 0.25 -24.45 -9.01
C PHE A 123 -0.75 -25.45 -9.62
N GLU A 124 -1.71 -24.98 -10.43
CA GLU A 124 -2.64 -25.81 -11.21
C GLU A 124 -1.90 -26.79 -12.14
N LYS A 125 -0.91 -26.28 -12.91
CA LYS A 125 -0.16 -27.07 -13.90
C LYS A 125 0.78 -28.10 -13.30
N ALA A 126 1.32 -27.82 -12.11
CA ALA A 126 2.27 -28.72 -11.45
C ALA A 126 1.61 -29.99 -10.89
N GLY A 127 0.29 -30.15 -11.02
CA GLY A 127 -0.47 -31.18 -10.30
C GLY A 127 -0.27 -31.06 -8.80
N GLY A 128 0.15 -29.87 -8.34
CA GLY A 128 0.36 -29.57 -6.94
C GLY A 128 -1.00 -29.71 -6.30
N LEU A 129 -1.14 -30.76 -5.48
CA LEU A 129 -2.26 -30.89 -4.56
C LEU A 129 -2.41 -29.54 -3.88
N VAL A 130 -3.44 -28.76 -4.25
CA VAL A 130 -4.00 -27.88 -3.24
C VAL A 130 -4.28 -28.84 -2.11
N ARG A 131 -3.78 -28.53 -0.90
CA ARG A 131 -4.18 -29.23 0.32
C ARG A 131 -5.62 -29.65 0.13
N ASP A 132 -5.86 -30.95 0.01
CA ASP A 132 -7.16 -31.56 -0.30
C ASP A 132 -8.28 -30.54 -0.03
N ILE A 133 -8.70 -29.75 -1.05
CA ILE A 133 -9.85 -28.83 -0.89
C ILE A 133 -11.08 -29.73 -1.04
N THR A 134 -11.13 -30.75 -0.21
CA THR A 134 -12.15 -31.76 -0.13
C THR A 134 -12.71 -31.62 1.28
N ASN A 135 -13.94 -31.08 1.34
CA ASN A 135 -14.64 -30.67 2.56
C ASN A 135 -13.95 -29.53 3.35
N GLY A 136 -14.72 -28.49 3.69
CA GLY A 136 -14.25 -27.43 4.58
C GLY A 136 -13.74 -26.16 3.89
N TYR A 137 -14.09 -25.90 2.62
CA TYR A 137 -13.88 -24.60 1.98
C TYR A 137 -15.16 -24.11 1.29
N VAL A 138 -15.38 -22.79 1.31
CA VAL A 138 -16.41 -22.09 0.52
C VAL A 138 -15.70 -21.40 -0.64
N TRP A 139 -16.23 -21.59 -1.85
CA TRP A 139 -15.73 -20.88 -3.01
C TRP A 139 -16.52 -19.58 -3.16
N MET A 140 -15.84 -18.52 -3.56
CA MET A 140 -16.47 -17.24 -3.90
C MET A 140 -16.08 -16.93 -5.34
N ILE A 141 -17.06 -16.48 -6.11
CA ILE A 141 -16.88 -16.14 -7.51
C ILE A 141 -17.10 -14.64 -7.62
N ASP A 142 -16.06 -13.92 -8.02
CA ASP A 142 -16.18 -12.49 -8.34
C ASP A 142 -16.09 -12.35 -9.86
N LEU A 143 -17.14 -11.74 -10.43
CA LEU A 143 -17.12 -11.22 -11.78
C LEU A 143 -16.87 -9.73 -11.69
N SER A 144 -15.75 -9.29 -12.24
CA SER A 144 -15.52 -7.85 -12.33
C SER A 144 -15.07 -7.40 -13.69
N ILE A 145 -15.39 -6.14 -13.95
CA ILE A 145 -15.07 -5.44 -15.17
C ILE A 145 -13.56 -5.17 -15.14
N GLY A 146 -12.82 -5.76 -16.07
CA GLY A 146 -11.41 -5.46 -16.27
C GLY A 146 -11.21 -4.06 -16.87
N LEU A 147 -9.94 -3.67 -17.05
CA LEU A 147 -9.62 -2.48 -17.85
C LEU A 147 -9.74 -2.85 -19.34
N GLY A 148 -10.86 -2.53 -19.99
CA GLY A 148 -11.13 -2.89 -21.39
C GLY A 148 -12.54 -3.43 -21.58
N ALA A 149 -12.75 -4.19 -22.66
CA ALA A 149 -13.97 -4.98 -22.86
C ALA A 149 -13.95 -6.35 -22.13
N GLY A 150 -12.82 -6.73 -21.53
CA GLY A 150 -12.65 -8.00 -20.83
C GLY A 150 -13.26 -8.00 -19.43
N LYS A 151 -14.11 -8.99 -19.15
CA LYS A 151 -14.60 -9.34 -17.82
C LYS A 151 -13.68 -10.41 -17.22
N ILE A 152 -13.22 -10.16 -16.00
CA ILE A 152 -12.40 -11.09 -15.23
C ILE A 152 -13.33 -11.89 -14.34
N LEU A 153 -13.25 -13.21 -14.45
CA LEU A 153 -13.84 -14.16 -13.52
C LEU A 153 -12.75 -14.64 -12.59
N SER A 154 -12.92 -14.45 -11.30
CA SER A 154 -12.00 -14.97 -10.28
C SER A 154 -12.72 -15.91 -9.33
N VAL A 155 -12.07 -17.03 -9.04
CA VAL A 155 -12.53 -18.05 -8.09
C VAL A 155 -11.60 -17.98 -6.89
N LEU A 156 -12.20 -17.71 -5.75
CA LEU A 156 -11.55 -17.56 -4.47
C LEU A 156 -12.00 -18.69 -3.55
N ALA A 157 -11.13 -19.16 -2.65
CA ALA A 157 -11.49 -20.15 -1.65
C ALA A 157 -11.21 -19.63 -0.25
N LEU A 158 -12.21 -19.76 0.63
CA LEU A 158 -12.13 -19.47 2.06
C LEU A 158 -12.27 -20.77 2.84
N ASN A 159 -11.38 -21.01 3.81
CA ASN A 159 -11.48 -22.17 4.69
C ASN A 159 -12.68 -22.01 5.65
N LEU A 160 -13.60 -22.97 5.70
CA LEU A 160 -14.77 -22.97 6.59
C LEU A 160 -14.38 -23.09 8.07
N ASN A 161 -13.25 -23.72 8.37
CA ASN A 161 -12.73 -23.80 9.73
C ASN A 161 -12.05 -22.50 10.18
N HIS A 162 -12.06 -21.44 9.37
CA HIS A 162 -11.51 -20.12 9.70
C HIS A 162 -11.99 -19.63 11.08
N HIS A 163 -13.30 -19.69 11.33
CA HIS A 163 -13.90 -19.27 12.59
C HIS A 163 -13.44 -20.08 13.82
N ALA A 164 -12.95 -21.30 13.62
CA ALA A 164 -12.46 -22.18 14.68
C ALA A 164 -10.94 -22.03 14.89
N GLN A 165 -10.21 -21.52 13.89
CA GLN A 165 -8.75 -21.42 13.89
C GLN A 165 -8.25 -20.00 14.16
N LEU A 166 -9.04 -18.98 13.84
CA LEU A 166 -8.65 -17.57 13.86
C LEU A 166 -9.69 -16.74 14.61
N ASP A 167 -9.21 -15.82 15.46
CA ASP A 167 -10.02 -14.95 16.32
C ASP A 167 -10.38 -13.62 15.64
N HIS A 168 -10.60 -13.66 14.32
CA HIS A 168 -11.02 -12.51 13.54
C HIS A 168 -12.02 -12.92 12.47
N ALA A 169 -12.76 -11.96 11.91
CA ALA A 169 -13.66 -12.22 10.77
C ALA A 169 -12.84 -12.44 9.48
N PRO A 170 -13.30 -13.29 8.53
CA PRO A 170 -12.60 -13.53 7.28
C PRO A 170 -12.21 -12.24 6.54
N THR A 171 -10.94 -12.14 6.17
CA THR A 171 -10.40 -11.07 5.34
C THR A 171 -9.87 -11.64 4.02
N LEU A 172 -9.59 -10.78 3.03
CA LEU A 172 -8.99 -11.23 1.77
C LEU A 172 -7.63 -11.94 1.94
N GLN A 173 -6.91 -11.70 3.05
CA GLN A 173 -5.64 -12.40 3.34
C GLN A 173 -5.88 -13.86 3.74
N ASP A 174 -7.06 -14.17 4.27
CA ASP A 174 -7.49 -15.51 4.66
C ASP A 174 -8.08 -16.30 3.48
N VAL A 175 -8.12 -15.67 2.30
CA VAL A 175 -8.71 -16.19 1.07
C VAL A 175 -7.61 -16.50 0.05
N GLU A 176 -7.73 -17.66 -0.57
CA GLU A 176 -6.83 -18.12 -1.63
C GLU A 176 -7.44 -17.85 -3.01
N CYS A 177 -6.65 -17.30 -3.94
CA CYS A 177 -7.07 -17.16 -5.32
C CYS A 177 -6.80 -18.48 -6.05
N VAL A 178 -7.86 -19.24 -6.31
CA VAL A 178 -7.79 -20.59 -6.88
C VAL A 178 -7.66 -20.54 -8.40
N ALA A 179 -8.44 -19.70 -9.05
CA ALA A 179 -8.42 -19.58 -10.50
C ALA A 179 -8.82 -18.18 -10.96
N VAL A 180 -8.28 -17.74 -12.10
CA VAL A 180 -8.68 -16.50 -12.76
C VAL A 180 -8.76 -16.73 -14.26
N SER A 181 -9.81 -16.22 -14.90
CA SER A 181 -9.97 -16.24 -16.34
C SER A 181 -10.55 -14.92 -16.86
N VAL A 182 -10.24 -14.59 -18.11
CA VAL A 182 -10.67 -13.35 -18.76
C VAL A 182 -11.39 -13.68 -20.06
N ALA A 183 -12.57 -13.08 -20.24
CA ALA A 183 -13.37 -13.23 -21.45
C ALA A 183 -14.08 -11.90 -21.78
N SER A 184 -14.43 -11.65 -23.04
CA SER A 184 -15.22 -10.46 -23.43
C SER A 184 -16.63 -10.48 -22.83
N SER A 185 -17.17 -11.66 -22.57
CA SER A 185 -18.42 -11.88 -21.84
C SER A 185 -18.37 -13.21 -21.10
N TRP A 186 -19.16 -13.33 -20.04
CA TRP A 186 -19.37 -14.57 -19.31
C TRP A 186 -20.84 -14.92 -19.37
N THR A 187 -21.16 -16.11 -19.89
CA THR A 187 -22.49 -16.73 -19.81
C THR A 187 -22.50 -17.76 -18.69
N GLY A 188 -23.69 -18.18 -18.23
CA GLY A 188 -23.81 -19.24 -17.23
C GLY A 188 -23.08 -20.53 -17.66
N ASP A 189 -23.20 -20.92 -18.93
CA ASP A 189 -22.53 -22.10 -19.48
C ASP A 189 -21.01 -21.95 -19.53
N ALA A 190 -20.50 -20.77 -19.90
CA ALA A 190 -19.07 -20.51 -19.92
C ALA A 190 -18.47 -20.55 -18.50
N ILE A 191 -19.18 -19.97 -17.52
CA ILE A 191 -18.80 -20.03 -16.09
C ILE A 191 -18.81 -21.49 -15.62
N ALA A 192 -19.87 -22.25 -15.91
CA ALA A 192 -19.96 -23.66 -15.52
C ALA A 192 -18.85 -24.51 -16.15
N ALA A 193 -18.54 -24.30 -17.43
CA ALA A 193 -17.45 -24.99 -18.11
C ALA A 193 -16.08 -24.64 -17.50
N PHE A 194 -15.88 -23.37 -17.13
CA PHE A 194 -14.67 -22.94 -16.42
C PHE A 194 -14.57 -23.56 -15.03
N LEU A 195 -15.62 -23.52 -14.22
CA LEU A 195 -15.65 -24.14 -12.89
C LEU A 195 -15.43 -25.64 -12.96
N LYS A 196 -15.96 -26.34 -13.96
CA LYS A 196 -15.68 -27.78 -14.17
C LYS A 196 -14.20 -28.05 -14.40
N LYS A 197 -13.51 -27.18 -15.16
CA LYS A 197 -12.05 -27.29 -15.34
C LYS A 197 -11.31 -27.06 -14.03
N VAL A 198 -11.69 -26.02 -13.28
CA VAL A 198 -11.09 -25.71 -11.97
C VAL A 198 -11.34 -26.83 -10.96
N MET A 199 -12.54 -27.41 -10.89
CA MET A 199 -12.83 -28.56 -10.01
C MET A 199 -12.00 -29.80 -10.39
N ALA A 200 -11.83 -30.04 -11.69
CA ALA A 200 -11.02 -31.15 -12.18
C ALA A 200 -9.52 -30.98 -11.84
N SER A 201 -9.02 -29.73 -11.80
CA SER A 201 -7.62 -29.45 -11.45
C SER A 201 -7.37 -29.33 -9.95
N VAL A 202 -8.37 -28.93 -9.15
CA VAL A 202 -8.26 -28.71 -7.70
C VAL A 202 -8.68 -29.95 -6.88
N GLY A 203 -9.37 -30.92 -7.48
CA GLY A 203 -9.68 -32.22 -6.87
C GLY A 203 -10.88 -32.23 -5.92
N GLY A 204 -11.75 -31.21 -5.95
CA GLY A 204 -12.84 -31.05 -4.99
C GLY A 204 -14.23 -30.79 -5.61
N ALA A 205 -15.27 -31.21 -4.89
CA ALA A 205 -16.66 -30.85 -5.17
C ALA A 205 -17.01 -29.52 -4.51
N LEU A 206 -17.74 -28.66 -5.23
CA LEU A 206 -18.14 -27.33 -4.79
C LEU A 206 -19.10 -27.42 -3.57
N SER A 207 -18.77 -26.79 -2.43
CA SER A 207 -19.67 -26.78 -1.26
C SER A 207 -20.69 -25.63 -1.29
N ALA A 208 -20.29 -24.45 -1.80
CA ALA A 208 -21.14 -23.28 -2.02
C ALA A 208 -20.40 -22.25 -2.90
N TYR A 209 -21.15 -21.37 -3.58
CA TYR A 209 -20.63 -20.17 -4.25
C TYR A 209 -21.29 -18.89 -3.72
N LEU A 210 -20.50 -17.81 -3.64
CA LEU A 210 -20.99 -16.46 -3.35
C LEU A 210 -20.60 -15.53 -4.50
N ASP A 211 -21.56 -14.77 -5.04
CA ASP A 211 -21.31 -13.74 -6.04
C ASP A 211 -20.82 -12.47 -5.34
N ALA A 212 -19.57 -12.09 -5.60
CA ALA A 212 -18.98 -10.87 -5.11
C ALA A 212 -18.94 -9.83 -6.24
N ASP A 213 -19.32 -8.61 -5.91
CA ASP A 213 -19.45 -7.51 -6.87
C ASP A 213 -18.24 -6.56 -6.76
N ARG A 214 -17.55 -6.36 -7.90
CA ARG A 214 -16.57 -5.30 -8.21
C ARG A 214 -15.31 -5.22 -7.33
N ILE A 215 -14.21 -5.93 -7.69
CA ILE A 215 -12.78 -5.45 -7.61
C ILE A 215 -11.75 -6.38 -8.35
N ALA A 216 -12.11 -7.21 -9.34
CA ALA A 216 -11.25 -8.31 -9.86
C ALA A 216 -9.81 -7.98 -10.32
N SER A 217 -9.50 -6.83 -10.95
CA SER A 217 -8.14 -6.66 -11.53
C SER A 217 -7.02 -6.56 -10.47
N ARG A 218 -7.37 -6.29 -9.22
CA ARG A 218 -6.43 -6.16 -8.10
C ARG A 218 -6.73 -7.13 -6.97
N LEU A 219 -7.83 -7.88 -7.06
CA LEU A 219 -8.31 -8.77 -6.00
C LEU A 219 -7.28 -9.86 -5.69
N SER A 220 -6.64 -10.40 -6.73
CA SER A 220 -5.59 -11.41 -6.56
C SER A 220 -4.37 -10.89 -5.81
N ALA A 221 -4.06 -9.58 -5.86
CA ALA A 221 -2.99 -9.01 -5.04
C ALA A 221 -3.29 -9.02 -3.53
N PHE A 222 -4.57 -9.08 -3.14
CA PHE A 222 -4.98 -9.18 -1.74
C PHE A 222 -5.07 -10.63 -1.24
N CYS A 223 -4.97 -11.62 -2.13
CA CYS A 223 -5.13 -13.02 -1.78
C CYS A 223 -3.84 -13.60 -1.20
N GLY A 224 -3.99 -14.36 -0.11
CA GLY A 224 -2.89 -14.97 0.63
C GLY A 224 -1.92 -13.97 1.28
N SER A 225 -0.82 -14.49 1.81
CA SER A 225 0.21 -13.66 2.44
C SER A 225 1.07 -12.94 1.39
N PHE A 226 1.41 -11.67 1.66
CA PHE A 226 2.38 -10.91 0.89
C PHE A 226 3.78 -11.00 1.53
N SER A 227 4.76 -11.42 0.76
CA SER A 227 6.15 -11.64 1.20
C SER A 227 7.15 -10.75 0.45
N ILE A 228 8.39 -10.69 0.94
CA ILE A 228 9.47 -9.98 0.24
C ILE A 228 9.87 -10.70 -1.06
N GLU A 229 9.65 -12.00 -1.15
CA GLU A 229 9.81 -12.82 -2.37
C GLU A 229 8.81 -12.37 -3.45
N ASP A 230 7.56 -12.08 -3.08
CA ASP A 230 6.59 -11.52 -4.01
C ASP A 230 7.06 -10.17 -4.55
N ALA A 231 7.65 -9.31 -3.70
CA ALA A 231 8.23 -8.04 -4.13
C ALA A 231 9.39 -8.21 -5.12
N LYS A 232 10.21 -9.26 -4.98
CA LYS A 232 11.24 -9.61 -5.97
C LYS A 232 10.61 -10.00 -7.31
N LYS A 233 9.57 -10.84 -7.29
CA LYS A 233 8.84 -11.27 -8.50
C LYS A 233 8.17 -10.09 -9.21
N VAL A 234 7.63 -9.11 -8.47
CA VAL A 234 7.05 -7.88 -9.05
C VAL A 234 8.06 -7.09 -9.89
N ILE A 235 9.35 -7.13 -9.55
CA ILE A 235 10.40 -6.49 -10.36
C ILE A 235 10.63 -7.28 -11.65
N ALA A 236 10.56 -8.61 -11.59
CA ALA A 236 10.80 -9.50 -12.73
C ALA A 236 9.72 -9.39 -13.81
N ILE A 237 8.46 -9.07 -13.45
CA ILE A 237 7.40 -8.85 -14.44
C ILE A 237 7.74 -7.66 -15.35
N SER A 238 7.90 -7.96 -16.63
CA SER A 238 8.19 -6.98 -17.67
C SER A 238 6.97 -6.11 -17.99
N VAL A 239 7.22 -4.95 -18.61
CA VAL A 239 6.13 -4.10 -19.12
C VAL A 239 5.37 -4.82 -20.24
N ALA A 240 6.05 -5.65 -21.03
CA ALA A 240 5.43 -6.44 -22.09
C ALA A 240 4.45 -7.48 -21.50
N GLU A 241 4.86 -8.26 -20.50
CA GLU A 241 3.98 -9.23 -19.82
C GLU A 241 2.81 -8.54 -19.13
N GLN A 242 3.08 -7.43 -18.43
CA GLN A 242 2.03 -6.60 -17.83
C GLN A 242 1.06 -6.11 -18.91
N ASN A 243 1.58 -5.60 -20.04
CA ASN A 243 0.76 -5.13 -21.15
C ASN A 243 0.00 -6.27 -21.81
N SER A 244 0.56 -7.47 -21.98
CA SER A 244 -0.15 -8.62 -22.54
C SER A 244 -1.27 -9.07 -21.63
N ALA A 245 -1.04 -9.13 -20.31
CA ALA A 245 -2.09 -9.39 -19.33
C ALA A 245 -3.17 -8.29 -19.30
N MET A 246 -2.79 -7.04 -19.60
CA MET A 246 -3.72 -5.90 -19.72
C MET A 246 -4.39 -5.77 -21.09
N ASN A 247 -3.78 -6.28 -22.17
CA ASN A 247 -4.18 -6.08 -23.57
C ASN A 247 -4.98 -7.28 -24.12
N CYS A 248 -5.47 -8.18 -23.27
CA CYS A 248 -6.47 -9.20 -23.64
C CYS A 248 -7.85 -8.60 -24.02
N GLY A 249 -7.90 -7.38 -24.54
CA GLY A 249 -9.10 -6.68 -25.01
C GLY A 249 -8.87 -5.18 -25.00
N GLY A 250 -9.16 -4.51 -26.11
CA GLY A 250 -8.88 -3.08 -26.33
C GLY A 250 -9.26 -2.17 -25.15
N SER A 251 -8.38 -1.21 -24.85
CA SER A 251 -8.54 -0.21 -23.79
C SER A 251 -9.91 0.47 -23.84
N LEU A 252 -10.59 0.53 -22.69
CA LEU A 252 -11.84 1.27 -22.49
C LEU A 252 -11.77 2.73 -22.95
N ILE A 253 -10.58 3.31 -23.08
CA ILE A 253 -10.41 4.68 -23.60
C ILE A 253 -10.70 4.75 -25.11
N LYS A 254 -10.34 3.70 -25.89
CA LYS A 254 -10.74 3.59 -27.30
C LYS A 254 -12.25 3.35 -27.41
N LEU A 255 -12.77 2.36 -26.69
CA LEU A 255 -14.20 2.01 -26.71
C LEU A 255 -15.09 3.20 -26.30
N ARG A 256 -14.68 3.95 -25.27
CA ARG A 256 -15.45 5.11 -24.80
C ARG A 256 -15.42 6.28 -25.78
N ARG A 257 -14.35 6.46 -26.56
CA ARG A 257 -14.28 7.47 -27.63
C ARG A 257 -15.20 7.13 -28.81
N ASP A 258 -15.38 5.84 -29.08
CA ASP A 258 -16.17 5.33 -30.21
C ASP A 258 -17.66 5.12 -29.85
N VAL A 259 -17.98 4.89 -28.58
CA VAL A 259 -19.37 4.72 -28.08
C VAL A 259 -20.05 6.06 -27.72
N LEU A 260 -19.30 7.06 -27.24
CA LEU A 260 -19.87 8.36 -26.84
C LEU A 260 -20.62 9.12 -27.95
N PRO A 261 -20.28 9.01 -29.25
CA PRO A 261 -21.09 9.59 -30.34
C PRO A 261 -22.42 8.86 -30.60
N HIS A 262 -22.64 7.68 -30.03
CA HIS A 262 -23.74 6.76 -30.38
C HIS A 262 -24.51 6.27 -29.14
N VAL A 263 -24.93 7.21 -28.29
CA VAL A 263 -25.73 6.88 -27.09
C VAL A 263 -27.06 6.25 -27.54
N GLY A 264 -27.29 4.99 -27.13
CA GLY A 264 -28.53 4.25 -27.39
C GLY A 264 -28.52 3.32 -28.62
N LYS A 265 -27.38 3.07 -29.26
CA LYS A 265 -27.26 2.16 -30.41
C LYS A 265 -26.06 1.20 -30.29
N LEU A 266 -26.01 0.46 -29.19
CA LEU A 266 -24.95 -0.53 -28.95
C LEU A 266 -24.97 -1.66 -29.98
N GLU A 267 -26.11 -1.92 -30.64
CA GLU A 267 -26.24 -2.96 -31.67
C GLU A 267 -25.45 -2.65 -32.95
N VAL A 268 -25.14 -1.38 -33.21
CA VAL A 268 -24.43 -0.95 -34.43
C VAL A 268 -22.95 -1.34 -34.39
N LEU A 269 -22.37 -1.49 -33.19
CA LEU A 269 -20.97 -1.90 -33.01
C LEU A 269 -20.77 -3.41 -33.20
N ALA A 270 -21.83 -4.22 -33.03
CA ALA A 270 -21.79 -5.66 -33.26
C ALA A 270 -21.83 -6.04 -34.75
N GLN A 271 -22.19 -5.09 -35.63
CA GLN A 271 -22.37 -5.32 -37.07
C GLN A 271 -21.15 -4.93 -37.91
N GLN A 272 -20.03 -4.52 -37.31
CA GLN A 272 -18.80 -4.26 -38.06
C GLN A 272 -17.94 -5.52 -38.09
N PRO A 273 -17.83 -6.22 -39.24
CA PRO A 273 -16.90 -7.33 -39.36
C PRO A 273 -15.47 -6.75 -39.51
N GLU A 274 -14.60 -7.19 -38.59
CA GLU A 274 -13.13 -7.12 -38.60
C GLU A 274 -12.46 -5.77 -38.93
N ARG A 275 -11.89 -5.15 -37.87
CA ARG A 275 -10.68 -4.32 -37.95
C ARG A 275 -9.79 -4.53 -36.73
#